data_AF-A0A1K1LLA3-F1
#
_entry.id   AF-A0A1K1LLA3-F1
#
_cell.length_a   1.000
_cell.length_b   1.000
_cell.length_c   1.000
_cell.angle_alpha   90.00
_cell.angle_beta   90.00
_cell.angle_gamma   90.00
#
_symmetry.space_group_name_H-M   'P 1'
#
loop_
_entity.id
_entity.type
_entity.pdbx_description
1 polymer ?
#
loop_
_entity_poly.entity_id
_entity_poly.type
_entity_poly.pdbx_seq_one_letter_code
_entity_poly.pdbx_strand_id
1 'polypeptide(L)'
;MARQDNTRAAIGKALEEVVMRARCGKKPCRLGLMAAGSELPLQEFLCAARDAMEADPALRITGLGPLPEGPLPDGLDWQETENSGDAAAAVMDALLAEGRIEGAVALHYPFPMGVTTIGRMTCPASGRPMFMASSTGMSAPRRAGAMLRNAVLGAGVARALGLSLPVLGVLNLEAAPQVVRALSHMVDKGYPVRLGESVRRDGGALLRGNDLLCGAVDVCVTDTLTGNALMKVFASFTSGGARETCGWGYGPSVGEGWDKVISIVSRASGAPVIAGALRYTARAVRADLPGKIREELRLAAAAGLEAELAALAPAPVPEEAVPPAAVPTDAELHGIDVLDLEAAVHCLWRNGIYAEAAMGCTGPVIKLPARSREAARQLLTAAGHL
;
A
#
# COMPACT_ATOMS: atom_id res chain seq x y z
N MET A 1 -39.66 21.16 -18.41
CA MET A 1 -38.59 20.75 -19.36
C MET A 1 -37.46 20.02 -18.64
N ALA A 2 -36.78 20.59 -17.64
CA ALA A 2 -35.65 19.94 -16.93
C ALA A 2 -35.91 18.50 -16.41
N ARG A 3 -37.13 18.18 -15.93
CA ARG A 3 -37.48 16.84 -15.43
C ARG A 3 -37.59 15.78 -16.54
N GLN A 4 -37.99 16.17 -17.75
CA GLN A 4 -38.10 15.26 -18.91
C GLN A 4 -36.74 15.02 -19.57
N ASP A 5 -35.86 16.02 -19.59
CA ASP A 5 -34.49 15.89 -20.11
C ASP A 5 -33.66 14.94 -19.23
N ASN A 6 -33.85 15.00 -17.90
CA ASN A 6 -33.17 14.11 -16.97
C ASN A 6 -33.63 12.65 -17.11
N THR A 7 -34.91 12.41 -17.43
CA THR A 7 -35.42 11.06 -17.72
C THR A 7 -34.85 10.50 -19.03
N ARG A 8 -34.73 11.32 -20.08
CA ARG A 8 -34.13 10.90 -21.35
C ARG A 8 -32.64 10.56 -21.20
N ALA A 9 -31.88 11.38 -20.46
CA ALA A 9 -30.48 11.11 -20.16
C ALA A 9 -30.29 9.82 -19.37
N ALA A 10 -31.13 9.57 -18.36
CA ALA A 10 -31.10 8.34 -17.57
C ALA A 10 -31.43 7.10 -18.42
N ILE A 11 -32.43 7.18 -19.31
CA ILE A 11 -32.78 6.12 -20.25
C ILE A 11 -31.64 5.86 -21.24
N GLY A 12 -31.02 6.91 -21.78
CA GLY A 12 -29.86 6.80 -22.67
C GLY A 12 -28.69 6.07 -22.01
N LYS A 13 -28.34 6.46 -20.78
CA LYS A 13 -27.29 5.79 -19.99
C LYS A 13 -27.62 4.32 -19.72
N ALA A 14 -28.87 4.00 -19.39
CA ALA A 14 -29.29 2.62 -19.16
C ALA A 14 -29.22 1.77 -20.45
N LEU A 15 -29.64 2.33 -21.59
CA LEU A 15 -29.53 1.67 -22.90
C LEU A 15 -28.07 1.44 -23.30
N GLU A 16 -27.21 2.43 -23.12
CA GLU A 16 -25.77 2.30 -23.37
C GLU A 16 -25.16 1.21 -22.48
N GLU A 17 -25.53 1.17 -21.20
CA GLU A 17 -25.10 0.10 -20.29
C GLU A 17 -25.55 -1.29 -20.76
N VAL A 18 -26.80 -1.43 -21.23
CA VAL A 18 -27.32 -2.70 -21.74
C VAL A 18 -26.60 -3.11 -23.02
N VAL A 19 -26.44 -2.19 -23.98
CA VAL A 19 -25.75 -2.45 -25.26
C VAL A 19 -24.31 -2.84 -25.02
N MET A 20 -23.61 -2.11 -24.15
CA MET A 20 -22.22 -2.41 -23.85
C MET A 20 -22.10 -3.74 -23.12
N ARG A 21 -22.90 -4.02 -22.09
CA ARG A 21 -22.92 -5.35 -21.44
C ARG A 21 -23.20 -6.47 -22.43
N ALA A 22 -24.13 -6.28 -23.36
CA ALA A 22 -24.44 -7.25 -24.40
C ALA A 22 -23.26 -7.48 -25.36
N ARG A 23 -22.49 -6.44 -25.70
CA ARG A 23 -21.32 -6.55 -26.59
C ARG A 23 -20.08 -7.16 -25.93
N CYS A 24 -19.80 -6.82 -24.69
CA CYS A 24 -18.52 -7.14 -24.04
C CYS A 24 -18.62 -8.03 -22.79
N GLY A 25 -19.84 -8.38 -22.36
CA GLY A 25 -20.06 -9.22 -21.17
C GLY A 25 -19.71 -8.56 -19.83
N LYS A 26 -19.33 -7.28 -19.82
CA LYS A 26 -18.90 -6.55 -18.62
C LYS A 26 -19.68 -5.25 -18.46
N LYS A 27 -19.81 -4.79 -17.21
CA LYS A 27 -20.34 -3.45 -16.91
C LYS A 27 -19.38 -2.38 -17.51
N PRO A 28 -19.88 -1.35 -18.21
CA PRO A 28 -19.07 -0.21 -18.61
C PRO A 28 -18.32 0.39 -17.43
N CYS A 29 -17.14 0.94 -17.67
CA CYS A 29 -16.36 1.64 -16.67
C CYS A 29 -15.71 2.86 -17.33
N ARG A 30 -15.89 4.03 -16.73
CA ARG A 30 -15.24 5.28 -17.17
C ARG A 30 -14.17 5.67 -16.18
N LEU A 31 -12.93 5.84 -16.64
CA LEU A 31 -11.81 6.22 -15.78
C LEU A 31 -11.14 7.52 -16.25
N GLY A 32 -10.67 8.32 -15.30
CA GLY A 32 -9.74 9.41 -15.58
C GLY A 32 -8.29 8.91 -15.67
N LEU A 33 -7.49 9.48 -16.57
CA LEU A 33 -6.05 9.26 -16.64
C LEU A 33 -5.32 10.60 -16.60
N MET A 34 -4.67 10.89 -15.49
CA MET A 34 -3.86 12.10 -15.35
C MET A 34 -2.52 11.93 -16.09
N ALA A 35 -2.24 12.82 -17.03
CA ALA A 35 -0.99 12.85 -17.79
C ALA A 35 -0.14 14.10 -17.51
N ALA A 36 -0.73 15.15 -16.92
CA ALA A 36 -0.01 16.37 -16.52
C ALA A 36 1.05 16.10 -15.45
N GLY A 37 2.28 16.57 -15.66
CA GLY A 37 3.39 16.41 -14.72
C GLY A 37 4.19 15.11 -14.87
N SER A 38 4.00 14.37 -15.95
CA SER A 38 4.80 13.20 -16.30
C SER A 38 6.26 13.56 -16.65
N GLU A 39 7.20 12.67 -16.33
CA GLU A 39 8.60 12.75 -16.80
C GLU A 39 8.78 12.08 -18.18
N LEU A 40 7.77 11.32 -18.62
CA LEU A 40 7.71 10.66 -19.93
C LEU A 40 6.80 11.40 -20.92
N PRO A 41 7.03 11.25 -22.24
CA PRO A 41 6.20 11.86 -23.27
C PRO A 41 4.74 11.42 -23.17
N LEU A 42 3.83 12.30 -23.57
CA LEU A 42 2.38 12.06 -23.57
C LEU A 42 1.97 10.83 -24.39
N GLN A 43 2.79 10.48 -25.40
CA GLN A 43 2.62 9.26 -26.20
C GLN A 43 2.57 7.97 -25.35
N GLU A 44 3.27 7.91 -24.21
CA GLU A 44 3.21 6.76 -23.31
C GLU A 44 1.80 6.59 -22.71
N PHE A 45 1.12 7.70 -22.39
CA PHE A 45 -0.24 7.71 -21.84
C PHE A 45 -1.26 7.35 -22.92
N LEU A 46 -1.09 7.85 -24.14
CA LEU A 46 -1.95 7.50 -25.28
C LEU A 46 -1.84 6.01 -25.63
N CYS A 47 -0.62 5.47 -25.68
CA CYS A 47 -0.38 4.04 -25.88
C CYS A 47 -1.01 3.22 -24.76
N ALA A 48 -0.80 3.61 -23.50
CA ALA A 48 -1.37 2.90 -22.36
C ALA A 48 -2.90 2.87 -22.37
N ALA A 49 -3.51 4.01 -22.68
CA ALA A 49 -4.96 4.14 -22.74
C ALA A 49 -5.55 3.28 -23.86
N ARG A 50 -4.95 3.30 -25.06
CA ARG A 50 -5.31 2.41 -26.16
C ARG A 50 -5.21 0.95 -25.74
N ASP A 51 -4.05 0.52 -25.24
CA ASP A 51 -3.80 -0.88 -24.89
C ASP A 51 -4.77 -1.36 -23.78
N ALA A 52 -5.12 -0.49 -22.83
CA ALA A 52 -6.10 -0.78 -21.79
C ALA A 52 -7.53 -0.92 -22.34
N MET A 53 -7.95 -0.05 -23.27
CA MET A 53 -9.27 -0.11 -23.90
C MET A 53 -9.41 -1.28 -24.89
N GLU A 54 -8.34 -1.64 -25.60
CA GLU A 54 -8.30 -2.84 -26.45
C GLU A 54 -8.44 -4.12 -25.62
N ALA A 55 -7.70 -4.21 -24.50
CA ALA A 55 -7.78 -5.36 -23.58
C ALA A 55 -9.12 -5.42 -22.81
N ASP A 56 -9.84 -4.31 -22.71
CA ASP A 56 -11.14 -4.22 -22.05
C ASP A 56 -12.10 -3.29 -22.81
N PRO A 57 -12.85 -3.81 -23.81
CA PRO A 57 -13.72 -2.99 -24.66
C PRO A 57 -14.83 -2.23 -23.92
N ALA A 58 -15.10 -2.61 -22.67
CA ALA A 58 -16.04 -1.97 -21.75
C ALA A 58 -15.47 -0.73 -21.05
N LEU A 59 -14.16 -0.50 -21.17
CA LEU A 59 -13.45 0.61 -20.55
C LEU A 59 -13.46 1.81 -21.49
N ARG A 60 -13.72 2.98 -20.92
CA ARG A 60 -13.53 4.29 -21.56
C ARG A 60 -12.65 5.13 -20.67
N ILE A 61 -11.76 5.89 -21.29
CA ILE A 61 -10.76 6.68 -20.59
C ILE A 61 -10.94 8.14 -20.98
N THR A 62 -10.81 9.03 -20.00
CA THR A 62 -10.70 10.47 -20.22
C THR A 62 -9.32 10.90 -19.75
N GLY A 63 -8.45 11.27 -20.69
CA GLY A 63 -7.13 11.81 -20.38
C GLY A 63 -7.22 13.25 -19.87
N LEU A 64 -6.38 13.60 -18.90
CA LEU A 64 -6.35 14.90 -18.24
C LEU A 64 -4.92 15.47 -18.32
N GLY A 65 -4.74 16.54 -19.08
CA GLY A 65 -3.43 17.15 -19.27
C GLY A 65 -3.35 18.07 -20.48
N PRO A 66 -2.14 18.53 -20.85
CA PRO A 66 -1.92 19.28 -22.07
C PRO A 66 -2.47 18.55 -23.29
N LEU A 67 -2.97 19.28 -24.29
CA LEU A 67 -3.52 18.68 -25.48
C LEU A 67 -2.44 17.88 -26.23
N PRO A 68 -2.67 16.60 -26.58
CA PRO A 68 -1.70 15.82 -27.32
C PRO A 68 -1.51 16.31 -28.75
N GLU A 69 -0.28 16.16 -29.26
CA GLU A 69 0.01 16.34 -30.68
C GLU A 69 -0.48 15.12 -31.46
N GLY A 70 -1.40 15.33 -32.41
CA GLY A 70 -1.92 14.27 -33.27
C GLY A 70 -3.29 13.71 -32.84
N PRO A 71 -3.79 12.70 -33.56
CA PRO A 71 -5.11 12.15 -33.30
C PRO A 71 -5.12 11.33 -32.00
N LEU A 72 -6.22 11.44 -31.25
CA LEU A 72 -6.47 10.58 -30.11
C LEU A 72 -6.80 9.14 -30.57
N PRO A 73 -6.41 8.11 -29.82
CA PRO A 73 -6.91 6.75 -30.01
C PRO A 73 -8.44 6.68 -30.02
N ASP A 74 -9.00 5.78 -30.82
CA ASP A 74 -10.45 5.60 -30.91
C ASP A 74 -11.09 5.33 -29.54
N GLY A 75 -12.09 6.15 -29.18
CA GLY A 75 -12.82 6.04 -27.92
C GLY A 75 -12.10 6.61 -26.69
N LEU A 76 -10.91 7.23 -26.86
CA LEU A 76 -10.27 8.05 -25.83
C LEU A 76 -10.85 9.46 -25.87
N ASP A 77 -11.36 9.93 -24.73
CA ASP A 77 -11.71 11.33 -24.54
C ASP A 77 -10.53 12.08 -23.92
N TRP A 78 -10.50 13.40 -24.11
CA TRP A 78 -9.47 14.27 -23.50
C TRP A 78 -10.09 15.53 -22.92
N GLN A 79 -9.66 15.90 -21.72
CA GLN A 79 -9.94 17.18 -21.10
C GLN A 79 -8.63 17.94 -20.97
N GLU A 80 -8.49 19.00 -21.75
CA GLU A 80 -7.30 19.84 -21.70
C GLU A 80 -7.19 20.53 -20.34
N THR A 81 -5.99 20.47 -19.78
CA THR A 81 -5.59 21.20 -18.57
C THR A 81 -4.20 21.78 -18.78
N GLU A 82 -3.81 22.74 -17.94
CA GLU A 82 -2.40 23.13 -17.82
C GLU A 82 -1.53 21.91 -17.49
N ASN A 83 -0.23 21.99 -17.79
CA ASN A 83 0.74 20.96 -17.39
C ASN A 83 1.09 21.07 -15.90
N SER A 84 0.06 21.04 -15.06
CA SER A 84 0.13 21.17 -13.61
C SER A 84 -0.61 20.01 -12.96
N GLY A 85 0.03 19.40 -11.96
CA GLY A 85 -0.58 18.31 -11.23
C GLY A 85 -1.87 18.72 -10.52
N ASP A 86 -1.88 19.91 -9.94
CA ASP A 86 -3.02 20.44 -9.19
C ASP A 86 -4.20 20.78 -10.10
N ALA A 87 -3.94 21.35 -11.28
CA ALA A 87 -4.97 21.67 -12.26
C ALA A 87 -5.67 20.40 -12.76
N ALA A 88 -4.89 19.37 -13.11
CA ALA A 88 -5.45 18.09 -13.54
C ALA A 88 -6.18 17.36 -12.40
N ALA A 89 -5.69 17.44 -11.16
CA ALA A 89 -6.37 16.87 -9.99
C ALA A 89 -7.72 17.54 -9.72
N ALA A 90 -7.82 18.87 -9.83
CA ALA A 90 -9.08 19.60 -9.66
C ALA A 90 -10.13 19.19 -10.71
N VAL A 91 -9.73 19.06 -11.97
CA VAL A 91 -10.60 18.57 -13.04
C VAL A 91 -11.01 17.13 -12.80
N MET A 92 -10.08 16.27 -12.38
CA MET A 92 -10.37 14.88 -12.03
C MET A 92 -11.43 14.77 -10.92
N ASP A 93 -11.30 15.56 -9.86
CA ASP A 93 -12.26 15.59 -8.75
C ASP A 93 -13.64 16.09 -9.19
N ALA A 94 -13.70 17.09 -10.08
CA ALA A 94 -14.97 17.54 -10.68
C ALA A 94 -15.63 16.41 -11.50
N LEU A 95 -14.88 15.71 -12.35
CA LEU A 95 -15.40 14.59 -13.15
C LEU A 95 -15.88 13.41 -12.29
N LEU A 96 -15.21 13.14 -11.16
CA LEU A 96 -15.64 12.15 -10.17
C LEU A 96 -16.95 12.59 -9.50
N ALA A 97 -17.04 13.84 -9.05
CA ALA A 97 -18.23 14.39 -8.39
C ALA A 97 -19.45 14.42 -9.33
N GLU A 98 -19.24 14.69 -10.61
CA GLU A 98 -20.28 14.66 -11.65
C GLU A 98 -20.68 13.23 -12.07
N GLY A 99 -19.93 12.20 -11.65
CA GLY A 99 -20.14 10.81 -12.06
C GLY A 99 -19.79 10.53 -13.53
N ARG A 100 -19.05 11.45 -14.17
CA ARG A 100 -18.53 11.31 -15.53
C ARG A 100 -17.45 10.25 -15.60
N ILE A 101 -16.62 10.15 -14.56
CA ILE A 101 -15.72 9.02 -14.31
C ILE A 101 -16.07 8.35 -12.98
N GLU A 102 -15.75 7.06 -12.85
CA GLU A 102 -16.05 6.23 -11.67
C GLU A 102 -14.79 5.90 -10.84
N GLY A 103 -13.62 6.26 -11.35
CA GLY A 103 -12.32 6.11 -10.72
C GLY A 103 -11.24 6.77 -11.57
N ALA A 104 -10.00 6.77 -11.09
CA ALA A 104 -8.91 7.42 -11.81
C ALA A 104 -7.54 6.79 -11.58
N VAL A 105 -6.63 7.02 -12.51
CA VAL A 105 -5.20 6.78 -12.38
C VAL A 105 -4.50 8.14 -12.40
N ALA A 106 -3.82 8.48 -11.31
CA ALA A 106 -3.15 9.76 -11.10
C ALA A 106 -1.64 9.60 -10.96
N LEU A 107 -0.87 10.64 -11.31
CA LEU A 107 0.57 10.70 -11.04
C LEU A 107 0.85 11.14 -9.60
N HIS A 108 -0.05 11.96 -9.05
CA HIS A 108 -0.04 12.40 -7.67
C HIS A 108 -1.48 12.65 -7.23
N TYR A 109 -1.80 12.28 -6.00
CA TYR A 109 -3.05 12.65 -5.36
C TYR A 109 -2.84 12.72 -3.84
N PRO A 110 -3.24 13.82 -3.18
CA PRO A 110 -3.09 13.94 -1.74
C PRO A 110 -4.16 13.10 -1.03
N PHE A 111 -3.75 11.99 -0.41
CA PHE A 111 -4.64 11.17 0.40
C PHE A 111 -4.69 11.68 1.85
N PRO A 112 -5.88 11.78 2.46
CA PRO A 112 -5.99 12.15 3.87
C PRO A 112 -5.47 11.02 4.77
N MET A 113 -5.18 11.35 6.03
CA MET A 113 -4.81 10.37 7.05
C MET A 113 -5.92 9.32 7.20
N GLY A 114 -5.57 8.04 7.14
CA GLY A 114 -6.49 6.90 7.18
C GLY A 114 -6.68 6.25 5.81
N VAL A 115 -6.23 6.91 4.74
CA VAL A 115 -6.27 6.42 3.37
C VAL A 115 -4.87 6.03 2.91
N THR A 116 -4.76 4.80 2.43
CA THR A 116 -3.55 4.24 1.85
C THR A 116 -3.87 3.57 0.52
N THR A 117 -2.87 3.03 -0.17
CA THR A 117 -3.06 2.40 -1.47
C THR A 117 -2.46 0.99 -1.50
N ILE A 118 -3.17 0.05 -2.11
CA ILE A 118 -2.74 -1.36 -2.22
C ILE A 118 -2.20 -1.60 -3.62
N GLY A 119 -0.88 -1.50 -3.76
CA GLY A 119 -0.19 -1.72 -5.03
C GLY A 119 -0.29 -3.17 -5.48
N ARG A 120 0.01 -3.42 -6.76
CA ARG A 120 0.07 -4.77 -7.31
C ARG A 120 1.25 -4.91 -8.24
N MET A 121 2.11 -5.86 -7.92
CA MET A 121 3.37 -6.11 -8.61
C MET A 121 3.40 -7.47 -9.27
N THR A 122 4.29 -7.64 -10.23
CA THR A 122 4.65 -8.94 -10.81
C THR A 122 5.88 -9.47 -10.07
N CYS A 123 5.76 -10.66 -9.49
CA CYS A 123 6.87 -11.34 -8.84
C CYS A 123 7.89 -11.82 -9.89
N PRO A 124 9.14 -11.31 -9.90
CA PRO A 124 10.07 -11.55 -11.00
C PRO A 124 10.39 -13.02 -11.29
N ALA A 125 10.46 -13.87 -10.25
CA ALA A 125 10.86 -15.26 -10.44
C ALA A 125 9.73 -16.16 -10.96
N SER A 126 8.48 -15.84 -10.61
CA SER A 126 7.32 -16.69 -10.94
C SER A 126 6.35 -16.08 -11.96
N GLY A 127 6.46 -14.78 -12.24
CA GLY A 127 5.49 -14.03 -13.03
C GLY A 127 4.12 -13.87 -12.35
N ARG A 128 3.95 -14.38 -11.12
CA ARG A 128 2.68 -14.31 -10.39
C ARG A 128 2.42 -12.87 -9.92
N PRO A 129 1.17 -12.40 -9.95
CA PRO A 129 0.82 -11.13 -9.33
C PRO A 129 0.79 -11.27 -7.81
N MET A 130 1.23 -10.24 -7.10
CA MET A 130 1.13 -10.13 -5.63
C MET A 130 0.71 -8.70 -5.25
N PHE A 131 -0.14 -8.59 -4.22
CA PHE A 131 -0.55 -7.30 -3.66
C PHE A 131 0.48 -6.80 -2.65
N MET A 132 0.76 -5.50 -2.67
CA MET A 132 1.63 -4.82 -1.72
C MET A 132 0.79 -3.91 -0.81
N ALA A 133 0.69 -4.27 0.46
CA ALA A 133 -0.14 -3.63 1.46
C ALA A 133 0.74 -2.93 2.52
N SER A 134 1.11 -1.66 2.36
CA SER A 134 0.65 -0.68 1.37
C SER A 134 1.78 -0.11 0.51
N SER A 135 1.48 0.88 -0.34
CA SER A 135 2.44 1.43 -1.32
C SER A 135 2.47 2.95 -1.43
N THR A 136 1.42 3.67 -1.00
CA THR A 136 1.34 5.13 -0.88
C THR A 136 0.28 5.49 0.18
N GLY A 137 0.30 6.72 0.69
CA GLY A 137 -0.63 7.18 1.72
C GLY A 137 -0.34 6.58 3.10
N MET A 138 -1.19 6.85 4.07
CA MET A 138 -0.97 6.44 5.45
C MET A 138 -2.29 5.95 6.05
N SER A 139 -2.31 4.77 6.65
CA SER A 139 -3.51 4.19 7.28
C SER A 139 -3.59 4.46 8.78
N ALA A 140 -2.45 4.70 9.43
CA ALA A 140 -2.34 5.16 10.81
C ALA A 140 -0.99 5.89 11.02
N PRO A 141 -0.88 6.77 12.03
CA PRO A 141 0.35 7.53 12.29
C PRO A 141 1.53 6.65 12.76
N ARG A 142 1.26 5.50 13.38
CA ARG A 142 2.29 4.60 13.95
C ARG A 142 2.44 3.35 13.11
N ARG A 143 3.69 2.92 12.88
CA ARG A 143 4.03 1.82 11.96
C ARG A 143 3.28 0.52 12.26
N ALA A 144 3.33 0.03 13.51
CA ALA A 144 2.69 -1.23 13.88
C ALA A 144 1.18 -1.24 13.58
N GLY A 145 0.46 -0.20 14.04
CA GLY A 145 -0.96 -0.03 13.77
C GLY A 145 -1.26 0.19 12.27
N ALA A 146 -0.39 0.90 11.55
CA ALA A 146 -0.51 1.10 10.12
C ALA A 146 -0.36 -0.23 9.35
N MET A 147 0.62 -1.05 9.69
CA MET A 147 0.84 -2.36 9.09
C MET A 147 -0.34 -3.31 9.36
N LEU A 148 -0.88 -3.33 10.58
CA LEU A 148 -2.07 -4.14 10.88
C LEU A 148 -3.30 -3.67 10.07
N ARG A 149 -3.53 -2.35 9.97
CA ARG A 149 -4.59 -1.81 9.11
C ARG A 149 -4.35 -2.11 7.63
N ASN A 150 -3.11 -2.02 7.17
CA ASN A 150 -2.74 -2.35 5.80
C ASN A 150 -3.03 -3.82 5.50
N ALA A 151 -2.79 -4.74 6.43
CA ALA A 151 -3.14 -6.14 6.28
C ALA A 151 -4.65 -6.33 6.02
N VAL A 152 -5.49 -5.67 6.82
CA VAL A 152 -6.95 -5.70 6.66
C VAL A 152 -7.37 -5.10 5.32
N LEU A 153 -6.89 -3.90 4.99
CA LEU A 153 -7.21 -3.22 3.74
C LEU A 153 -6.73 -4.00 2.50
N GLY A 154 -5.54 -4.62 2.58
CA GLY A 154 -4.98 -5.48 1.55
C GLY A 154 -5.79 -6.76 1.34
N ALA A 155 -6.24 -7.40 2.42
CA ALA A 155 -7.16 -8.54 2.35
C ALA A 155 -8.49 -8.15 1.68
N GLY A 156 -9.04 -6.99 2.05
CA GLY A 156 -10.26 -6.43 1.45
C GLY A 156 -10.13 -6.21 -0.06
N VAL A 157 -9.01 -5.62 -0.52
CA VAL A 157 -8.73 -5.45 -1.95
C VAL A 157 -8.59 -6.80 -2.66
N ALA A 158 -7.82 -7.73 -2.09
CA ALA A 158 -7.65 -9.08 -2.65
C ALA A 158 -9.00 -9.80 -2.83
N ARG A 159 -9.87 -9.71 -1.82
CA ARG A 159 -11.20 -10.32 -1.83
C ARG A 159 -12.17 -9.62 -2.77
N ALA A 160 -12.15 -8.29 -2.83
CA ALA A 160 -12.91 -7.53 -3.83
C ALA A 160 -12.56 -7.97 -5.27
N LEU A 161 -11.31 -8.41 -5.48
CA LEU A 161 -10.82 -8.88 -6.77
C LEU A 161 -10.91 -10.39 -7.00
N GLY A 162 -11.60 -11.11 -6.12
CA GLY A 162 -11.95 -12.52 -6.32
C GLY A 162 -11.14 -13.53 -5.50
N LEU A 163 -10.22 -13.09 -4.62
CA LEU A 163 -9.54 -13.99 -3.69
C LEU A 163 -10.35 -14.11 -2.38
N SER A 164 -11.24 -15.10 -2.31
CA SER A 164 -12.18 -15.26 -1.19
C SER A 164 -11.50 -15.44 0.18
N LEU A 165 -10.38 -16.15 0.20
CA LEU A 165 -9.58 -16.45 1.38
C LEU A 165 -8.10 -16.12 1.10
N PRO A 166 -7.71 -14.83 1.13
CA PRO A 166 -6.38 -14.41 0.72
C PRO A 166 -5.30 -14.90 1.69
N VAL A 167 -4.14 -15.26 1.15
CA VAL A 167 -2.94 -15.60 1.92
C VAL A 167 -2.13 -14.33 2.17
N LEU A 168 -1.97 -13.96 3.44
CA LEU A 168 -1.23 -12.78 3.89
C LEU A 168 0.12 -13.19 4.46
N GLY A 169 1.16 -12.40 4.21
CA GLY A 169 2.42 -12.50 4.93
C GLY A 169 2.97 -11.11 5.24
N VAL A 170 3.70 -10.99 6.35
CA VAL A 170 4.27 -9.71 6.78
C VAL A 170 5.74 -9.67 6.43
N LEU A 171 6.17 -8.64 5.69
CA LEU A 171 7.59 -8.42 5.41
C LEU A 171 8.35 -8.22 6.72
N ASN A 172 9.50 -8.89 6.86
CA ASN A 172 10.32 -8.84 8.06
C ASN A 172 10.95 -7.44 8.25
N LEU A 173 10.18 -6.55 8.87
CA LEU A 173 10.51 -5.18 9.22
C LEU A 173 10.36 -4.99 10.73
N GLU A 174 10.77 -3.82 11.20
CA GLU A 174 10.40 -3.35 12.53
C GLU A 174 8.87 -3.38 12.72
N ALA A 175 8.43 -3.86 13.89
CA ALA A 175 7.04 -4.16 14.27
C ALA A 175 6.40 -5.40 13.62
N ALA A 176 7.06 -6.07 12.67
CA ALA A 176 6.47 -7.22 11.97
C ALA A 176 6.10 -8.40 12.89
N PRO A 177 6.92 -8.81 13.89
CA PRO A 177 6.52 -9.87 14.82
C PRO A 177 5.25 -9.55 15.61
N GLN A 178 5.08 -8.30 16.05
CA GLN A 178 3.89 -7.83 16.75
C GLN A 178 2.65 -7.88 15.85
N VAL A 179 2.79 -7.45 14.59
CA VAL A 179 1.70 -7.48 13.59
C VAL A 179 1.31 -8.92 13.24
N VAL A 180 2.28 -9.83 13.09
CA VAL A 180 2.00 -11.26 12.87
C VAL A 180 1.21 -11.83 14.05
N ARG A 181 1.61 -11.56 15.30
CA ARG A 181 0.88 -12.03 16.48
C ARG A 181 -0.56 -11.50 16.51
N ALA A 182 -0.75 -10.21 16.27
CA ALA A 182 -2.07 -9.59 16.19
C ALA A 182 -2.95 -10.24 15.10
N LEU A 183 -2.38 -10.47 13.91
CA LEU A 183 -3.09 -11.16 12.83
C LEU A 183 -3.44 -12.60 13.19
N SER A 184 -2.53 -13.34 13.83
CA SER A 184 -2.81 -14.70 14.31
C SER A 184 -3.99 -14.71 15.29
N HIS A 185 -4.01 -13.81 16.27
CA HIS A 185 -5.13 -13.70 17.20
C HIS A 185 -6.45 -13.37 16.50
N MET A 186 -6.43 -12.48 15.49
CA MET A 186 -7.62 -12.18 14.69
C MET A 186 -8.09 -13.41 13.90
N VAL A 187 -7.16 -14.17 13.31
CA VAL A 187 -7.48 -15.42 12.59
C VAL A 187 -8.09 -16.45 13.55
N ASP A 188 -7.53 -16.62 14.75
CA ASP A 188 -8.07 -17.51 15.79
C ASP A 188 -9.49 -17.09 16.23
N LYS A 189 -9.79 -15.79 16.18
CA LYS A 189 -11.12 -15.20 16.42
C LYS A 189 -12.04 -15.25 15.18
N GLY A 190 -11.61 -15.86 14.08
CA GLY A 190 -12.42 -16.09 12.88
C GLY A 190 -12.26 -15.07 11.75
N TYR A 191 -11.22 -14.24 11.76
CA TYR A 191 -10.93 -13.36 10.62
C TYR A 191 -10.58 -14.19 9.37
N PRO A 192 -11.28 -14.00 8.23
CA PRO A 192 -11.24 -14.94 7.11
C PRO A 192 -10.04 -14.70 6.19
N VAL A 193 -8.82 -14.96 6.69
CA VAL A 193 -7.57 -14.94 5.93
C VAL A 193 -6.71 -16.15 6.29
N ARG A 194 -5.72 -16.45 5.47
CA ARG A 194 -4.67 -17.42 5.80
C ARG A 194 -3.36 -16.70 6.04
N LEU A 195 -2.58 -17.14 7.02
CA LEU A 195 -1.20 -16.71 7.16
C LEU A 195 -0.31 -17.57 6.25
N GLY A 196 0.51 -16.90 5.45
CA GLY A 196 1.50 -17.52 4.58
C GLY A 196 2.81 -17.80 5.31
N GLU A 197 3.67 -18.57 4.65
CA GLU A 197 4.97 -18.97 5.17
C GLU A 197 6.08 -18.60 4.17
N SER A 198 7.28 -18.32 4.68
CA SER A 198 8.46 -18.15 3.84
C SER A 198 8.78 -19.43 3.07
N VAL A 199 9.24 -19.30 1.82
CA VAL A 199 9.61 -20.44 0.94
C VAL A 199 10.95 -21.07 1.32
N ARG A 200 11.66 -20.52 2.31
CA ARG A 200 12.93 -21.09 2.77
C ARG A 200 12.72 -22.35 3.59
N ARG A 201 13.77 -23.19 3.66
CA ARG A 201 13.76 -24.46 4.38
C ARG A 201 13.43 -24.31 5.87
N ASP A 202 13.78 -23.18 6.49
CA ASP A 202 13.45 -22.84 7.88
C ASP A 202 11.99 -22.39 8.09
N GLY A 203 11.25 -22.09 7.01
CA GLY A 203 9.87 -21.63 7.07
C GLY A 203 9.70 -20.33 7.87
N GLY A 204 8.50 -20.13 8.40
CA GLY A 204 8.18 -19.04 9.33
C GLY A 204 7.18 -18.02 8.79
N ALA A 205 6.51 -17.32 9.70
CA ALA A 205 5.42 -16.39 9.40
C ALA A 205 5.85 -15.03 8.83
N LEU A 206 7.16 -14.73 8.84
CA LEU A 206 7.73 -13.48 8.34
C LEU A 206 8.36 -13.69 6.96
N LEU A 207 8.00 -12.81 6.03
CA LEU A 207 8.51 -12.83 4.66
C LEU A 207 9.88 -12.18 4.57
N ARG A 208 10.69 -12.70 3.65
CA ARG A 208 12.01 -12.21 3.26
C ARG A 208 12.00 -11.81 1.79
N GLY A 209 13.03 -11.11 1.33
CA GLY A 209 13.11 -10.63 -0.05
C GLY A 209 12.89 -11.71 -1.12
N ASN A 210 13.39 -12.93 -0.90
CA ASN A 210 13.18 -14.06 -1.81
C ASN A 210 11.70 -14.49 -1.92
N ASP A 211 10.91 -14.31 -0.86
CA ASP A 211 9.48 -14.65 -0.86
C ASP A 211 8.69 -13.72 -1.76
N LEU A 212 9.10 -12.45 -1.83
CA LEU A 212 8.52 -11.45 -2.72
C LEU A 212 8.88 -11.75 -4.19
N LEU A 213 10.09 -12.24 -4.44
CA LEU A 213 10.52 -12.66 -5.79
C LEU A 213 9.71 -13.84 -6.32
N CYS A 214 9.42 -14.81 -5.45
CA CYS A 214 8.67 -16.02 -5.80
C CYS A 214 7.15 -15.82 -5.80
N GLY A 215 6.64 -14.79 -5.11
CA GLY A 215 5.20 -14.61 -4.88
C GLY A 215 4.64 -15.65 -3.93
N ALA A 216 5.27 -15.77 -2.75
CA ALA A 216 4.93 -16.77 -1.72
C ALA A 216 3.51 -16.59 -1.13
N VAL A 217 2.97 -15.37 -1.20
CA VAL A 217 1.66 -14.99 -0.65
C VAL A 217 0.87 -14.19 -1.67
N ASP A 218 -0.43 -14.03 -1.42
CA ASP A 218 -1.27 -13.15 -2.23
C ASP A 218 -1.05 -11.68 -1.85
N VAL A 219 -0.93 -11.39 -0.55
CA VAL A 219 -0.78 -10.04 0.00
C VAL A 219 0.47 -9.97 0.89
N CYS A 220 1.45 -9.15 0.47
CA CYS A 220 2.62 -8.81 1.27
C CYS A 220 2.34 -7.52 2.07
N VAL A 221 2.35 -7.64 3.40
CA VAL A 221 2.11 -6.53 4.34
C VAL A 221 3.44 -5.85 4.69
N THR A 222 3.47 -4.52 4.59
CA THR A 222 4.64 -3.68 4.80
C THR A 222 4.22 -2.27 5.27
N ASP A 223 5.17 -1.49 5.77
CA ASP A 223 4.96 -0.03 5.90
C ASP A 223 4.95 0.64 4.50
N THR A 224 4.32 1.81 4.41
CA THR A 224 4.14 2.52 3.14
C THR A 224 5.45 2.85 2.43
N LEU A 225 6.49 3.30 3.16
CA LEU A 225 7.72 3.77 2.53
C LEU A 225 8.49 2.60 1.94
N THR A 226 8.61 1.51 2.70
CA THR A 226 9.22 0.27 2.21
C THR A 226 8.43 -0.28 1.04
N GLY A 227 7.11 -0.31 1.11
CA GLY A 227 6.26 -0.76 0.01
C GLY A 227 6.40 0.09 -1.25
N ASN A 228 6.49 1.41 -1.12
CA ASN A 228 6.75 2.33 -2.23
C ASN A 228 8.08 2.02 -2.93
N ALA A 229 9.15 1.88 -2.15
CA ALA A 229 10.48 1.57 -2.66
C ALA A 229 10.51 0.22 -3.38
N LEU A 230 9.89 -0.82 -2.79
CA LEU A 230 9.82 -2.14 -3.40
C LEU A 230 9.02 -2.14 -4.70
N MET A 231 7.88 -1.46 -4.74
CA MET A 231 7.10 -1.31 -5.97
C MET A 231 7.93 -0.68 -7.10
N LYS A 232 8.71 0.37 -6.81
CA LYS A 232 9.63 0.99 -7.79
C LYS A 232 10.68 0.01 -8.29
N VAL A 233 11.34 -0.70 -7.37
CA VAL A 233 12.37 -1.70 -7.73
C VAL A 233 11.78 -2.77 -8.63
N PHE A 234 10.65 -3.38 -8.24
CA PHE A 234 10.03 -4.45 -9.01
C PHE A 234 9.41 -3.99 -10.33
N ALA A 235 9.00 -2.72 -10.43
CA ALA A 235 8.44 -2.20 -11.67
C ALA A 235 9.53 -1.78 -12.68
N SER A 236 10.74 -1.44 -12.23
CA SER A 236 11.80 -0.84 -13.07
C SER A 236 13.09 -1.66 -13.20
N PHE A 237 13.20 -2.84 -12.58
CA PHE A 237 14.46 -3.62 -12.56
C PHE A 237 14.97 -3.99 -13.96
N THR A 238 14.09 -4.21 -14.94
CA THR A 238 14.48 -4.54 -16.32
C THR A 238 14.98 -3.33 -17.12
N SER A 239 14.71 -2.10 -16.66
CA SER A 239 15.17 -0.88 -17.30
C SER A 239 16.38 -0.24 -16.60
N GLY A 240 16.91 -0.89 -15.56
CA GLY A 240 17.93 -0.31 -14.69
C GLY A 240 17.44 0.91 -13.88
N GLY A 241 16.14 1.01 -13.60
CA GLY A 241 15.57 2.11 -12.80
C GLY A 241 15.13 3.35 -13.59
N ALA A 242 15.47 3.46 -14.88
CA ALA A 242 15.15 4.63 -15.70
C ALA A 242 13.65 4.82 -15.99
N ARG A 243 12.87 3.73 -16.07
CA ARG A 243 11.41 3.77 -16.26
C ARG A 243 10.75 2.51 -15.72
N GLU A 244 9.52 2.60 -15.28
CA GLU A 244 8.79 1.40 -14.89
C GLU A 244 8.20 0.72 -16.13
N THR A 245 8.33 -0.61 -16.22
CA THR A 245 8.00 -1.40 -17.41
C THR A 245 7.06 -2.57 -17.14
N CYS A 246 6.80 -2.91 -15.87
CA CYS A 246 5.90 -3.99 -15.51
C CYS A 246 5.16 -3.74 -14.19
N GLY A 247 4.00 -4.39 -14.02
CA GLY A 247 3.14 -4.25 -12.84
C GLY A 247 1.87 -3.44 -13.11
N TRP A 248 1.15 -3.09 -12.04
CA TRP A 248 -0.17 -2.42 -12.11
C TRP A 248 -0.21 -1.12 -11.29
N GLY A 249 0.95 -0.52 -11.01
CA GLY A 249 1.04 0.70 -10.21
C GLY A 249 0.74 0.50 -8.71
N TYR A 250 0.55 1.63 -8.04
CA TYR A 250 0.59 1.81 -6.58
C TYR A 250 -0.80 2.02 -5.99
N GLY A 251 -1.84 1.44 -6.57
CA GLY A 251 -3.22 1.58 -6.10
C GLY A 251 -4.05 0.37 -6.40
N PRO A 252 -5.32 0.32 -5.96
CA PRO A 252 -6.17 1.46 -5.64
C PRO A 252 -6.06 1.98 -4.20
N SER A 253 -6.57 3.19 -3.99
CA SER A 253 -6.78 3.84 -2.71
C SER A 253 -7.90 3.18 -1.90
N VAL A 254 -7.66 3.00 -0.61
CA VAL A 254 -8.59 2.38 0.35
C VAL A 254 -8.41 2.99 1.74
N GLY A 255 -9.50 3.07 2.49
CA GLY A 255 -9.52 3.58 3.86
C GLY A 255 -10.93 3.53 4.43
N GLU A 256 -11.05 3.68 5.74
CA GLU A 256 -12.35 3.81 6.40
C GLU A 256 -13.03 5.11 5.95
N GLY A 257 -14.29 5.02 5.54
CA GLY A 257 -15.05 6.17 5.04
C GLY A 257 -14.59 6.71 3.67
N TRP A 258 -13.58 6.10 3.05
CA TRP A 258 -13.11 6.49 1.72
C TRP A 258 -14.00 5.92 0.62
N ASP A 259 -14.53 6.77 -0.25
CA ASP A 259 -15.54 6.43 -1.26
C ASP A 259 -15.01 6.50 -2.71
N LYS A 260 -13.76 6.92 -2.91
CA LYS A 260 -13.14 7.03 -4.24
C LYS A 260 -12.25 5.82 -4.58
N VAL A 261 -12.13 5.52 -5.88
CA VAL A 261 -11.17 4.54 -6.40
C VAL A 261 -10.11 5.26 -7.24
N ILE A 262 -9.00 5.62 -6.59
CA ILE A 262 -7.89 6.34 -7.22
C ILE A 262 -6.64 5.48 -7.11
N SER A 263 -5.98 5.21 -8.23
CA SER A 263 -4.68 4.53 -8.26
C SER A 263 -3.58 5.52 -8.60
N ILE A 264 -2.37 5.26 -8.08
CA ILE A 264 -1.19 6.07 -8.37
C ILE A 264 -0.26 5.32 -9.33
N VAL A 265 0.32 6.05 -10.26
CA VAL A 265 1.49 5.63 -11.05
C VAL A 265 2.62 6.63 -10.83
N SER A 266 3.85 6.17 -11.02
CA SER A 266 5.02 7.06 -10.97
C SER A 266 5.03 7.99 -12.19
N ARG A 267 5.67 9.16 -12.05
CA ARG A 267 5.94 10.05 -13.20
C ARG A 267 6.83 9.40 -14.26
N ALA A 268 7.57 8.35 -13.88
CA ALA A 268 8.41 7.53 -14.75
C ALA A 268 7.75 6.19 -15.15
N SER A 269 6.44 6.02 -14.95
CA SER A 269 5.73 4.81 -15.35
C SER A 269 5.52 4.78 -16.87
N GLY A 270 6.08 3.79 -17.55
CA GLY A 270 5.84 3.57 -18.97
C GLY A 270 4.46 2.98 -19.25
N ALA A 271 4.09 2.93 -20.54
CA ALA A 271 2.79 2.51 -21.00
C ALA A 271 2.29 1.16 -20.43
N PRO A 272 3.12 0.10 -20.29
CA PRO A 272 2.67 -1.17 -19.73
C PRO A 272 2.17 -1.06 -18.28
N VAL A 273 2.81 -0.21 -17.46
CA VAL A 273 2.43 -0.02 -16.06
C VAL A 273 1.16 0.82 -15.95
N ILE A 274 1.06 1.88 -16.75
CA ILE A 274 -0.15 2.71 -16.82
C ILE A 274 -1.36 1.88 -17.28
N ALA A 275 -1.20 1.07 -18.34
CA ALA A 275 -2.25 0.17 -18.82
C ALA A 275 -2.65 -0.87 -17.77
N GLY A 276 -1.67 -1.41 -17.03
CA GLY A 276 -1.89 -2.26 -15.86
C GLY A 276 -2.73 -1.54 -14.80
N ALA A 277 -2.33 -0.35 -14.39
CA ALA A 277 -3.04 0.45 -13.39
C ALA A 277 -4.49 0.74 -13.81
N LEU A 278 -4.73 1.13 -15.07
CA LEU A 278 -6.08 1.35 -15.60
C LEU A 278 -6.96 0.11 -15.49
N ARG A 279 -6.44 -1.06 -15.90
CA ARG A 279 -7.16 -2.34 -15.80
C ARG A 279 -7.42 -2.74 -14.36
N TYR A 280 -6.48 -2.48 -13.46
CA TYR A 280 -6.63 -2.76 -12.04
C TYR A 280 -7.70 -1.85 -11.41
N THR A 281 -7.63 -0.55 -11.63
CA THR A 281 -8.64 0.44 -11.20
C THR A 281 -10.02 0.09 -11.73
N ALA A 282 -10.14 -0.29 -13.01
CA ALA A 282 -11.42 -0.68 -13.60
C ALA A 282 -12.04 -1.90 -12.91
N ARG A 283 -11.23 -2.89 -12.51
CA ARG A 283 -11.69 -4.04 -11.73
C ARG A 283 -12.15 -3.63 -10.33
N ALA A 284 -11.41 -2.74 -9.67
CA ALA A 284 -11.77 -2.22 -8.35
C ALA A 284 -13.09 -1.44 -8.37
N VAL A 285 -13.29 -0.57 -9.37
CA VAL A 285 -14.55 0.15 -9.58
C VAL A 285 -15.72 -0.81 -9.77
N ARG A 286 -15.58 -1.79 -10.68
CA ARG A 286 -16.65 -2.76 -10.97
C ARG A 286 -16.99 -3.66 -9.78
N ALA A 287 -16.03 -3.89 -8.88
CA ALA A 287 -16.21 -4.68 -7.67
C ALA A 287 -16.91 -3.91 -6.53
N ASP A 288 -17.21 -2.62 -6.70
CA ASP A 288 -17.62 -1.72 -5.63
C ASP A 288 -16.62 -1.76 -4.46
N LEU A 289 -15.34 -1.46 -4.77
CA LEU A 289 -14.27 -1.55 -3.79
C LEU A 289 -14.57 -0.80 -2.48
N PRO A 290 -15.09 0.44 -2.46
CA PRO A 290 -15.46 1.11 -1.22
C PRO A 290 -16.47 0.30 -0.37
N GLY A 291 -17.48 -0.30 -1.00
CA GLY A 291 -18.42 -1.21 -0.34
C GLY A 291 -17.73 -2.46 0.23
N LYS A 292 -16.81 -3.05 -0.53
CA LYS A 292 -16.05 -4.22 -0.07
C LYS A 292 -15.12 -3.91 1.10
N ILE A 293 -14.50 -2.74 1.13
CA ILE A 293 -13.66 -2.32 2.26
C ILE A 293 -14.50 -2.08 3.52
N ARG A 294 -15.71 -1.52 3.41
CA ARG A 294 -16.61 -1.41 4.56
C ARG A 294 -16.96 -2.76 5.15
N GLU A 295 -17.27 -3.75 4.31
CA GLU A 295 -17.53 -5.11 4.76
C GLU A 295 -16.28 -5.76 5.38
N GLU A 296 -15.10 -5.52 4.81
CA GLU A 296 -13.85 -6.03 5.34
C GLU A 296 -13.56 -5.51 6.75
N LEU A 297 -13.71 -4.20 6.95
CA LEU A 297 -13.51 -3.58 8.26
C LEU A 297 -14.51 -4.12 9.28
N ARG A 298 -15.75 -4.43 8.88
CA ARG A 298 -16.74 -5.10 9.75
C ARG A 298 -16.29 -6.50 10.16
N LEU A 299 -15.75 -7.29 9.23
CA LEU A 299 -15.21 -8.63 9.51
C LEU A 299 -13.99 -8.56 10.45
N ALA A 300 -13.08 -7.59 10.22
CA ALA A 300 -11.92 -7.38 11.06
C ALA A 300 -12.29 -6.90 12.48
N ALA A 301 -13.26 -6.00 12.58
CA ALA A 301 -13.79 -5.52 13.86
C ALA A 301 -14.43 -6.65 14.66
N ALA A 302 -15.22 -7.52 14.01
CA ALA A 302 -15.79 -8.71 14.64
C ALA A 302 -14.71 -9.69 15.15
N ALA A 303 -13.54 -9.70 14.52
CA ALA A 303 -12.37 -10.48 14.94
C ALA A 303 -11.44 -9.74 15.92
N GLY A 304 -11.85 -8.59 16.45
CA GLY A 304 -11.13 -7.88 17.52
C GLY A 304 -10.04 -6.92 17.07
N LEU A 305 -10.09 -6.41 15.82
CA LEU A 305 -9.11 -5.45 15.28
C LEU A 305 -8.80 -4.29 16.25
N GLU A 306 -9.81 -3.67 16.86
CA GLU A 306 -9.61 -2.53 17.77
C GLU A 306 -8.82 -2.90 19.03
N ALA A 307 -9.02 -4.11 19.56
CA ALA A 307 -8.28 -4.58 20.72
C ALA A 307 -6.80 -4.82 20.36
N GLU A 308 -6.53 -5.41 19.20
CA GLU A 308 -5.17 -5.61 18.72
C GLU A 308 -4.47 -4.26 18.41
N LEU A 309 -5.18 -3.30 17.80
CA LEU A 309 -4.65 -1.95 17.56
C LEU A 309 -4.33 -1.22 18.86
N ALA A 310 -5.18 -1.34 19.89
CA ALA A 310 -4.92 -0.78 21.21
C ALA A 310 -3.69 -1.43 21.88
N ALA A 311 -3.52 -2.74 21.74
CA ALA A 311 -2.36 -3.47 22.27
C ALA A 311 -1.04 -3.13 21.54
N LEU A 312 -1.12 -2.70 20.28
CA LEU A 312 0.03 -2.21 19.50
C LEU A 312 0.36 -0.74 19.79
N ALA A 313 -0.46 -0.03 20.57
CA ALA A 313 -0.10 1.31 21.02
C ALA A 313 1.07 1.20 22.01
N PRO A 314 2.13 2.02 21.87
CA PRO A 314 3.17 2.09 22.89
C PRO A 314 2.55 2.36 24.26
N ALA A 315 3.13 1.72 25.27
CA ALA A 315 2.90 2.11 26.65
C ALA A 315 3.15 3.62 26.79
N PRO A 316 2.37 4.34 27.62
CA PRO A 316 2.62 5.76 27.88
C PRO A 316 4.10 5.95 28.24
N VAL A 317 4.79 6.80 27.49
CA VAL A 317 6.21 7.08 27.69
C VAL A 317 6.37 7.67 29.09
N PRO A 318 7.05 6.99 30.03
CA PRO A 318 7.54 7.66 31.23
C PRO A 318 8.58 8.67 30.78
N GLU A 319 8.59 9.88 31.37
CA GLU A 319 9.55 10.99 31.13
C GLU A 319 10.88 10.54 30.50
N GLU A 320 11.27 11.25 29.43
CA GLU A 320 12.49 11.04 28.66
C GLU A 320 13.69 11.00 29.62
N ALA A 321 14.32 9.82 29.73
CA ALA A 321 15.44 9.64 30.65
C ALA A 321 16.64 10.42 30.11
N VAL A 322 17.27 11.24 30.94
CA VAL A 322 18.47 12.00 30.58
C VAL A 322 19.70 11.08 30.70
N PRO A 323 20.62 11.06 29.72
CA PRO A 323 21.84 10.26 29.81
C PRO A 323 22.71 10.69 31.01
N PRO A 324 23.25 9.75 31.80
CA PRO A 324 24.29 10.03 32.79
C PRO A 324 25.55 10.61 32.14
N ALA A 325 26.50 11.12 32.94
CA ALA A 325 27.76 11.65 32.42
C ALA A 325 28.50 10.63 31.54
N ALA A 326 28.88 11.04 30.33
CA ALA A 326 29.53 10.18 29.36
C ALA A 326 30.85 9.60 29.90
N VAL A 327 31.03 8.30 29.70
CA VAL A 327 32.21 7.54 30.13
C VAL A 327 32.64 6.58 29.02
N PRO A 328 33.94 6.24 28.90
CA PRO A 328 34.40 5.30 27.89
C PRO A 328 33.65 3.96 27.97
N THR A 329 33.21 3.46 26.81
CA THR A 329 32.48 2.20 26.66
C THR A 329 33.40 1.12 26.10
N ASP A 330 33.71 0.12 26.92
CA ASP A 330 34.67 -0.96 26.63
C ASP A 330 34.02 -2.36 26.67
N ALA A 331 32.71 -2.43 26.86
CA ALA A 331 31.93 -3.67 26.79
C ALA A 331 30.67 -3.53 25.93
N GLU A 332 30.23 -4.65 25.38
CA GLU A 332 29.00 -4.78 24.59
C GLU A 332 28.05 -5.81 25.22
N LEU A 333 26.76 -5.45 25.26
CA LEU A 333 25.66 -6.36 25.56
C LEU A 333 24.89 -6.65 24.27
N HIS A 334 24.84 -7.94 23.92
CA HIS A 334 24.12 -8.47 22.76
C HIS A 334 22.81 -9.13 23.20
N GLY A 335 21.95 -9.45 22.25
CA GLY A 335 20.70 -10.20 22.48
C GLY A 335 19.49 -9.31 22.75
N ILE A 336 19.63 -8.00 22.56
CA ILE A 336 18.55 -7.02 22.68
C ILE A 336 17.93 -6.86 21.30
N ASP A 337 16.60 -6.87 21.21
CA ASP A 337 15.92 -6.59 19.94
C ASP A 337 16.20 -5.15 19.51
N VAL A 338 16.38 -4.91 18.21
CA VAL A 338 16.62 -3.56 17.67
C VAL A 338 15.49 -2.60 18.05
N LEU A 339 14.27 -3.12 18.24
CA LEU A 339 13.09 -2.38 18.64
C LEU A 339 13.10 -1.94 20.10
N ASP A 340 13.78 -2.71 20.95
CA ASP A 340 13.89 -2.42 22.38
C ASP A 340 15.20 -1.69 22.71
N LEU A 341 16.06 -1.43 21.72
CA LEU A 341 17.39 -0.87 21.94
C LEU A 341 17.36 0.49 22.62
N GLU A 342 16.51 1.40 22.15
CA GLU A 342 16.35 2.73 22.72
C GLU A 342 15.71 2.65 24.12
N ALA A 343 14.64 1.88 24.27
CA ALA A 343 13.97 1.67 25.56
C ALA A 343 14.92 1.05 26.61
N ALA A 344 15.76 0.09 26.21
CA ALA A 344 16.78 -0.54 27.03
C ALA A 344 17.87 0.46 27.44
N VAL A 345 18.32 1.33 26.52
CA VAL A 345 19.25 2.42 26.84
C VAL A 345 18.63 3.39 27.85
N HIS A 346 17.39 3.82 27.65
CA HIS A 346 16.68 4.67 28.61
C HIS A 346 16.46 3.98 29.96
N CYS A 347 16.21 2.66 29.98
CA CYS A 347 16.14 1.88 31.23
C CYS A 347 17.45 1.98 32.01
N LEU A 348 18.60 1.84 31.33
CA LEU A 348 19.91 1.98 31.94
C LEU A 348 20.17 3.42 32.43
N TRP A 349 19.78 4.43 31.65
CA TRP A 349 19.92 5.83 32.04
C TRP A 349 19.10 6.17 33.30
N ARG A 350 17.86 5.71 33.40
CA ARG A 350 17.03 5.88 34.62
C ARG A 350 17.65 5.25 35.86
N ASN A 351 18.51 4.25 35.69
CA ASN A 351 19.24 3.57 36.74
C ASN A 351 20.70 4.08 36.88
N GLY A 352 21.03 5.23 36.28
CA GLY A 352 22.33 5.87 36.42
C GLY A 352 23.48 5.19 35.67
N ILE A 353 23.19 4.27 34.74
CA ILE A 353 24.19 3.59 33.93
C ILE A 353 24.29 4.28 32.58
N TYR A 354 25.46 4.86 32.28
CA TYR A 354 25.75 5.36 30.95
C TYR A 354 25.81 4.20 29.94
N ALA A 355 25.04 4.34 28.86
CA ALA A 355 24.90 3.34 27.83
C ALA A 355 24.61 4.03 26.49
N GLU A 356 25.11 3.45 25.41
CA GLU A 356 24.91 3.93 24.04
C GLU A 356 24.35 2.81 23.18
N ALA A 357 23.34 3.14 22.37
CA ALA A 357 22.86 2.25 21.31
C ALA A 357 23.90 2.18 20.19
N ALA A 358 24.25 0.98 19.74
CA ALA A 358 25.14 0.78 18.61
C ALA A 358 24.72 -0.43 17.75
N MET A 359 25.31 -0.53 16.57
CA MET A 359 25.14 -1.67 15.66
C MET A 359 26.46 -2.42 15.54
N GLY A 360 26.47 -3.66 16.02
CA GLY A 360 27.59 -4.59 15.86
C GLY A 360 27.45 -5.44 14.60
N CYS A 361 28.49 -6.20 14.27
CA CYS A 361 28.52 -7.07 13.08
C CYS A 361 27.46 -8.19 13.08
N THR A 362 26.85 -8.47 14.23
CA THR A 362 25.86 -9.54 14.43
C THR A 362 24.47 -9.02 14.84
N GLY A 363 24.25 -7.70 14.88
CA GLY A 363 22.98 -7.10 15.27
C GLY A 363 23.12 -5.89 16.20
N PRO A 364 22.00 -5.37 16.72
CA PRO A 364 22.00 -4.28 17.71
C PRO A 364 22.77 -4.68 18.98
N VAL A 365 23.51 -3.73 19.54
CA VAL A 365 24.28 -3.90 20.78
C VAL A 365 24.15 -2.65 21.65
N ILE A 366 24.19 -2.84 22.97
CA ILE A 366 24.38 -1.73 23.91
C ILE A 366 25.85 -1.65 24.31
N LYS A 367 26.46 -0.49 24.09
CA LYS A 367 27.81 -0.15 24.55
C LYS A 367 27.75 0.49 25.93
N LEU A 368 28.57 0.01 26.85
CA LEU A 368 28.62 0.49 28.23
C LEU A 368 29.99 0.22 28.87
N PRO A 369 30.33 0.83 30.01
CA PRO A 369 31.54 0.49 30.76
C PRO A 369 31.52 -0.97 31.22
N ALA A 370 32.64 -1.68 31.12
CA ALA A 370 32.77 -3.09 31.49
C ALA A 370 32.37 -3.35 32.95
N ARG A 371 32.66 -2.39 33.85
CA ARG A 371 32.25 -2.41 35.26
C ARG A 371 30.73 -2.47 35.46
N SER A 372 29.95 -1.98 34.50
CA SER A 372 28.48 -1.90 34.57
C SER A 372 27.78 -3.07 33.88
N ARG A 373 28.53 -3.97 33.23
CA ARG A 373 27.97 -5.03 32.36
C ARG A 373 27.03 -5.98 33.09
N GLU A 374 27.41 -6.45 34.26
CA GLU A 374 26.61 -7.43 35.03
C GLU A 374 25.34 -6.79 35.59
N ALA A 375 25.46 -5.58 36.16
CA ALA A 375 24.31 -4.82 36.66
C ALA A 375 23.32 -4.47 35.53
N ALA A 376 23.83 -4.03 34.38
CA ALA A 376 23.02 -3.74 33.20
C ALA A 376 22.29 -4.99 32.70
N ARG A 377 22.96 -6.15 32.64
CA ARG A 377 22.32 -7.41 32.24
C ARG A 377 21.17 -7.79 33.17
N GLN A 378 21.37 -7.67 34.49
CA GLN A 378 20.33 -7.98 35.48
C GLN A 378 19.13 -7.03 35.35
N LEU A 379 19.37 -5.72 35.21
CA LEU A 379 18.32 -4.72 35.03
C LEU A 379 17.52 -4.95 33.74
N LEU A 380 18.20 -5.21 32.62
CA LEU A 380 17.55 -5.45 31.34
C LEU A 380 16.77 -6.77 31.31
N THR A 381 17.28 -7.81 31.96
CA THR A 381 16.53 -9.09 32.11
C THR A 381 15.27 -8.87 32.96
N ALA A 382 15.38 -8.15 34.07
CA ALA A 382 14.23 -7.83 34.93
C ALA A 382 13.19 -6.94 34.22
N ALA A 383 13.64 -6.05 33.33
CA ALA A 383 12.78 -5.19 32.51
C ALA A 383 12.22 -5.88 31.26
N GLY A 384 12.62 -7.14 30.98
CA GLY A 384 12.14 -7.91 29.82
C GLY A 384 12.78 -7.54 28.49
N HIS A 385 13.95 -6.90 28.51
CA HIS A 385 14.72 -6.52 27.31
C HIS A 385 15.81 -7.55 26.92
N LEU A 386 16.09 -8.54 27.78
CA LEU A 386 17.09 -9.60 27.60
C LEU A 386 16.57 -10.98 27.96
#